data_AF-A0A2T0N734-F1
#
_entry.id   AF-A0A2T0N734-F1
#
_cell.length_a   1.000
_cell.length_b   1.000
_cell.length_c   1.000
_cell.angle_alpha   90.00
_cell.angle_beta   90.00
_cell.angle_gamma   90.00
#
_symmetry.space_group_name_H-M   'P 1'
#
loop_
_entity.id
_entity.type
_entity.pdbx_description
1 polymer ?
#
loop_
_entity_poly.entity_id
_entity_poly.type
_entity_poly.pdbx_seq_one_letter_code
_entity_poly.pdbx_strand_id
1 'polypeptide(L)'
;MQEFGDFGNIDVDKLLREMDREVGRLDDFQRDIGKCVGRAEDENGFVTVEYGTDGVRELELHPKAMRLSSGELAELIKDVLREATQDFQDRMYTLANDAFGEADNPLKQMKDPDAALARIKQAEAVYDRAFEDVMKDFDKIRRRMDL
;
A
#
# COMPACT_ATOMS: atom_id res chain seq x y z
N MET A 1 -35.76 -2.97 -24.79
CA MET A 1 -34.57 -2.18 -25.17
C MET A 1 -34.10 -1.45 -23.93
N GLN A 2 -32.80 -1.61 -23.59
CA GLN A 2 -32.01 -0.89 -22.56
C GLN A 2 -32.52 -1.02 -21.09
N GLU A 3 -31.70 -1.20 -20.06
CA GLU A 3 -30.40 -0.58 -19.77
C GLU A 3 -29.36 -1.64 -19.30
N PHE A 4 -28.43 -2.01 -20.20
CA PHE A 4 -27.05 -2.14 -19.74
C PHE A 4 -26.62 -0.74 -19.33
N GLY A 5 -25.92 -0.62 -18.19
CA GLY A 5 -25.61 0.62 -17.50
C GLY A 5 -25.31 1.81 -18.41
N ASP A 6 -25.73 2.98 -17.95
CA ASP A 6 -25.60 4.28 -18.59
C ASP A 6 -24.15 4.61 -19.01
N PHE A 7 -23.69 4.02 -20.10
CA PHE A 7 -22.45 4.38 -20.80
C PHE A 7 -22.60 5.72 -21.55
N GLY A 8 -23.81 6.30 -21.59
CA GLY A 8 -24.10 7.58 -22.21
C GLY A 8 -23.75 8.80 -21.35
N ASN A 9 -23.52 8.58 -20.05
CA ASN A 9 -23.24 9.64 -19.07
C ASN A 9 -21.86 9.51 -18.42
N ILE A 10 -21.00 8.62 -18.97
CA ILE A 10 -19.58 8.63 -18.65
C ILE A 10 -18.97 9.82 -19.36
N ASP A 11 -18.73 10.89 -18.61
CA ASP A 11 -17.98 12.06 -19.07
C ASP A 11 -16.52 11.62 -19.30
N VAL A 12 -16.25 11.19 -20.54
CA VAL A 12 -14.93 10.69 -20.95
C VAL A 12 -13.85 11.74 -20.72
N ASP A 13 -14.16 13.03 -20.88
CA ASP A 13 -13.22 14.11 -20.59
C ASP A 13 -12.93 14.24 -19.10
N LYS A 14 -13.92 14.06 -18.24
CA LYS A 14 -13.72 13.99 -16.79
C LYS A 14 -12.89 12.76 -16.39
N LEU A 15 -13.18 11.60 -16.99
CA LEU A 15 -12.45 10.36 -16.74
C LEU A 15 -10.98 10.51 -17.15
N LEU A 16 -10.70 11.02 -18.35
CA LEU A 16 -9.34 11.26 -18.84
C LEU A 16 -8.57 12.24 -17.93
N ARG A 17 -9.22 13.31 -17.45
CA ARG A 17 -8.61 14.25 -16.49
C ARG A 17 -8.34 13.63 -15.12
N GLU A 18 -9.19 12.72 -14.66
CA GLU A 18 -8.96 11.97 -13.43
C GLU A 18 -7.79 10.99 -13.60
N MET A 19 -7.71 10.27 -14.72
CA MET A 19 -6.60 9.39 -15.05
C MET A 19 -5.26 10.15 -15.15
N ASP A 20 -5.22 11.30 -15.83
CA ASP A 20 -4.02 12.13 -15.92
C ASP A 20 -3.53 12.59 -14.54
N ARG A 21 -4.45 12.91 -13.63
CA ARG A 21 -4.09 13.27 -12.24
C ARG A 21 -3.56 12.07 -11.46
N GLU A 22 -4.14 10.89 -11.63
CA GLU A 22 -3.67 9.68 -10.96
C GLU A 22 -2.28 9.27 -11.47
N VAL A 23 -2.04 9.34 -12.77
CA VAL A 23 -0.72 9.09 -13.38
C VAL A 23 0.32 10.08 -12.86
N GLY A 24 -0.01 11.36 -12.75
CA GLY A 24 0.88 12.37 -12.17
C GLY A 24 1.26 12.06 -10.72
N ARG A 25 0.28 11.68 -9.89
CA ARG A 25 0.53 11.28 -8.49
C ARG A 25 1.41 10.04 -8.40
N LEU A 26 1.24 9.08 -9.31
CA LEU A 26 2.07 7.87 -9.36
C LEU A 26 3.53 8.18 -9.74
N ASP A 27 3.77 9.12 -10.67
CA ASP A 27 5.13 9.54 -11.04
C ASP A 27 5.83 10.25 -9.88
N ASP A 28 5.14 11.17 -9.20
CA ASP A 28 5.67 11.85 -8.02
C ASP A 28 5.94 10.88 -6.87
N PHE A 29 5.01 9.95 -6.62
CA PHE A 29 5.20 8.91 -5.62
C PHE A 29 6.41 8.01 -5.94
N GLN A 30 6.59 7.56 -7.19
CA GLN A 30 7.77 6.78 -7.59
C GLN A 30 9.07 7.56 -7.40
N ARG A 31 9.08 8.85 -7.75
CA ARG A 31 10.23 9.74 -7.60
C ARG A 31 10.64 9.89 -6.13
N ASP A 32 9.67 9.95 -5.23
CA ASP A 32 9.90 10.20 -3.81
C ASP A 32 10.20 8.91 -3.04
N ILE A 33 9.65 7.76 -3.45
CA ILE A 33 10.02 6.44 -2.90
C ILE A 33 11.52 6.19 -3.06
N GLY A 34 12.09 6.48 -4.24
CA GLY A 34 13.52 6.25 -4.50
C GLY A 34 14.46 7.09 -3.63
N LYS A 35 13.94 8.13 -2.96
CA LYS A 35 14.68 8.96 -2.01
C LYS A 35 14.33 8.66 -0.55
N CYS A 36 13.30 7.85 -0.33
CA CYS A 36 12.86 7.48 1.00
C CYS A 36 13.90 6.55 1.63
N VAL A 37 14.43 6.95 2.78
CA VAL A 37 15.38 6.16 3.55
C VAL A 37 14.97 6.21 5.02
N GLY A 38 15.01 5.05 5.66
CA GLY A 38 14.93 4.93 7.11
C GLY A 38 16.32 5.01 7.71
N ARG A 39 16.44 5.64 8.87
CA ARG A 39 17.71 5.78 9.60
C ARG A 39 17.51 5.46 11.06
N ALA A 40 18.47 4.75 11.62
CA ALA A 40 18.56 4.54 13.06
C ALA A 40 20.01 4.58 13.53
N GLU A 41 20.16 4.90 14.80
CA GLU A 41 21.44 4.98 15.50
C GLU A 41 21.21 4.43 16.91
N ASP A 42 22.14 3.62 17.42
CA ASP A 42 22.04 3.17 18.81
C ASP A 42 22.23 4.33 19.80
N GLU A 43 21.80 4.12 21.04
CA GLU A 43 21.85 5.14 22.09
C GLU A 43 23.25 5.72 22.34
N ASN A 44 24.33 4.99 22.02
CA ASN A 44 25.70 5.41 22.25
C ASN A 44 26.41 5.93 20.98
N GLY A 45 25.75 5.97 19.83
CA GLY A 45 26.34 6.39 18.54
C GLY A 45 27.49 5.48 18.09
N PHE A 46 27.39 4.20 18.41
CA PHE A 46 28.34 3.15 18.04
C PHE A 46 28.02 2.52 16.68
N VAL A 47 26.75 2.44 16.31
CA VAL A 47 26.25 1.84 15.09
C VAL A 47 25.16 2.74 14.52
N THR A 48 25.34 3.13 13.26
CA THR A 48 24.34 3.88 12.49
C THR A 48 24.00 3.09 11.24
N VAL A 49 22.71 2.99 10.91
CA VAL A 49 22.21 2.27 9.73
C VAL A 49 21.30 3.17 8.92
N GLU A 50 21.51 3.20 7.61
CA GLU A 50 20.56 3.71 6.62
C GLU A 50 19.97 2.55 5.81
N TYR A 51 18.65 2.48 5.75
CA TYR A 51 17.88 1.48 5.02
C TYR A 51 17.04 2.15 3.93
N GLY A 52 17.12 1.65 2.69
CA GLY A 52 16.35 2.14 1.55
C GLY A 52 15.59 1.02 0.84
N THR A 53 15.06 1.33 -0.34
CA THR A 53 14.30 0.38 -1.16
C THR A 53 15.07 -0.87 -1.54
N ASP A 54 16.39 -0.73 -1.74
CA ASP A 54 17.27 -1.82 -2.17
C ASP A 54 17.93 -2.56 -0.99
N GLY A 55 17.57 -2.21 0.25
CA GLY A 55 18.12 -2.77 1.48
C GLY A 55 19.02 -1.79 2.24
N VAL A 56 20.04 -2.33 2.93
CA VAL A 56 21.01 -1.50 3.68
C VAL A 56 21.84 -0.68 2.72
N ARG A 57 21.73 0.64 2.81
CA ARG A 57 22.48 1.60 1.99
C ARG A 57 23.79 1.99 2.66
N GLU A 58 23.76 2.15 3.98
CA GLU A 58 24.91 2.57 4.77
C GLU A 58 24.90 1.88 6.13
N LEU A 59 26.07 1.46 6.59
CA LEU A 59 26.33 0.91 7.92
C LEU A 59 27.63 1.52 8.42
N GLU A 60 27.55 2.39 9.40
CA GLU A 60 28.71 2.98 10.06
C GLU A 60 28.92 2.33 11.42
N LEU A 61 30.16 1.92 11.68
CA LEU A 61 30.58 1.35 12.96
C LEU A 61 31.65 2.25 13.57
N HIS A 62 31.36 2.80 14.75
CA HIS A 62 32.33 3.58 15.49
C HIS A 62 33.49 2.67 15.97
N PRO A 63 34.74 3.14 16.03
CA PRO A 63 35.88 2.33 16.50
C PRO A 63 35.71 1.72 17.90
N LYS A 64 34.85 2.31 18.74
CA LYS A 64 34.49 1.76 20.06
C LYS A 64 33.57 0.54 19.95
N ALA A 65 32.67 0.49 18.96
CA ALA A 65 31.82 -0.66 18.69
C ALA A 65 32.65 -1.91 18.36
N MET A 66 33.76 -1.72 17.63
CA MET A 66 34.72 -2.79 17.29
C MET A 66 35.48 -3.36 18.50
N ARG A 67 35.39 -2.71 19.68
CA ARG A 67 35.97 -3.21 20.93
C ARG A 67 34.98 -4.04 21.75
N LEU A 68 33.71 -4.05 21.37
CA LEU A 68 32.71 -4.94 21.95
C LEU A 68 33.03 -6.39 21.60
N SER A 69 32.46 -7.33 22.35
CA SER A 69 32.50 -8.71 21.90
C SER A 69 31.73 -8.87 20.59
N SER A 70 32.11 -9.86 19.79
CA SER A 70 31.45 -10.14 18.50
C SER A 70 29.95 -10.44 18.65
N GLY A 71 29.54 -11.04 19.78
CA GLY A 71 28.12 -11.26 20.09
C GLY A 71 27.37 -9.97 20.38
N GLU A 72 27.93 -9.10 21.24
CA GLU A 72 27.32 -7.81 21.58
C GLU A 72 27.21 -6.90 20.35
N LEU A 73 28.24 -6.86 19.49
CA LEU A 73 28.20 -6.09 18.26
C LEU A 73 27.13 -6.63 17.30
N ALA A 74 26.96 -7.95 17.20
CA ALA A 74 25.95 -8.55 16.34
C ALA A 74 24.52 -8.25 16.82
N GLU A 75 24.26 -8.28 18.13
CA GLU A 75 22.96 -7.86 18.68
C GLU A 75 22.71 -6.38 18.40
N LEU A 76 23.69 -5.52 18.66
CA LEU A 76 23.57 -4.08 18.45
C LEU A 76 23.24 -3.74 16.98
N ILE A 77 23.93 -4.37 16.03
CA ILE A 77 23.65 -4.17 14.60
C ILE A 77 22.24 -4.65 14.24
N LYS A 78 21.79 -5.80 14.77
CA LYS A 78 20.44 -6.32 14.49
C LYS A 78 19.35 -5.40 15.03
N ASP A 79 19.55 -4.81 16.20
CA ASP A 79 18.58 -3.91 16.81
C ASP A 79 18.50 -2.59 16.04
N VAL A 80 19.64 -1.94 15.75
CA VAL A 80 19.66 -0.70 14.94
C VAL A 80 19.12 -0.94 13.53
N LEU A 81 19.44 -2.08 12.91
CA LEU A 81 18.90 -2.43 11.59
C LEU A 81 17.37 -2.60 11.63
N ARG A 82 16.82 -3.21 12.69
CA ARG A 82 15.37 -3.37 12.87
C ARG A 82 14.70 -2.00 12.99
N GLU A 83 15.29 -1.10 13.77
CA GLU A 83 14.80 0.28 13.92
C GLU A 83 14.85 1.05 12.60
N ALA A 84 15.97 0.98 11.85
CA ALA A 84 16.09 1.63 10.55
C ALA A 84 15.07 1.08 9.54
N THR A 85 14.80 -0.22 9.57
CA THR A 85 13.77 -0.87 8.74
C THR A 85 12.37 -0.38 9.11
N GLN A 86 12.09 -0.23 10.40
CA GLN A 86 10.81 0.26 10.89
C GLN A 86 10.58 1.74 10.53
N ASP A 87 11.60 2.59 10.73
CA ASP A 87 11.57 3.99 10.30
C ASP A 87 11.36 4.10 8.78
N PHE A 88 12.00 3.25 7.97
CA PHE A 88 11.76 3.18 6.53
C PHE A 88 10.29 2.84 6.20
N GLN A 89 9.73 1.82 6.85
CA GLN A 89 8.33 1.42 6.64
C GLN A 89 7.34 2.52 7.03
N ASP A 90 7.60 3.24 8.11
CA ASP A 90 6.72 4.32 8.58
C ASP A 90 6.82 5.57 7.70
N ARG A 91 8.01 5.89 7.19
CA ARG A 91 8.20 6.93 6.18
C ARG A 91 7.53 6.59 4.86
N MET A 92 7.69 5.35 4.39
CA MET A 92 7.00 4.85 3.19
C MET A 92 5.48 4.93 3.35
N TYR A 93 4.95 4.56 4.51
CA TYR A 93 3.53 4.65 4.80
C TYR A 93 3.03 6.10 4.81
N THR A 94 3.80 7.01 5.41
CA THR A 94 3.50 8.45 5.42
C THR A 94 3.50 9.03 4.01
N LEU A 95 4.53 8.73 3.22
CA LEU A 95 4.63 9.16 1.83
C LEU A 95 3.44 8.68 0.98
N ALA A 96 3.02 7.43 1.17
CA ALA A 96 1.86 6.89 0.47
C ALA A 96 0.53 7.51 0.93
N ASN A 97 0.39 7.83 2.22
CA ASN A 97 -0.77 8.58 2.70
C ASN A 97 -0.83 9.99 2.11
N ASP A 98 0.30 10.66 1.97
CA ASP A 98 0.36 12.02 1.42
C ASP A 98 0.01 12.02 -0.09
N ALA A 99 0.44 11.00 -0.83
CA ALA A 99 0.19 10.89 -2.27
C ALA A 99 -1.24 10.43 -2.63
N PHE A 100 -1.79 9.45 -1.91
CA PHE A 100 -3.07 8.82 -2.26
C PHE A 100 -4.21 9.16 -1.29
N GLY A 101 -3.91 9.68 -0.11
CA GLY A 101 -4.87 9.82 0.98
C GLY A 101 -5.00 8.54 1.81
N GLU A 102 -5.46 8.70 3.05
CA GLU A 102 -5.48 7.60 4.03
C GLU A 102 -6.43 6.45 3.66
N ALA A 103 -7.47 6.72 2.88
CA ALA A 103 -8.46 5.72 2.46
C ALA A 103 -7.94 4.83 1.32
N ASP A 104 -7.15 5.42 0.42
CA ASP A 104 -6.70 4.81 -0.83
C ASP A 104 -5.21 4.43 -0.80
N ASN A 105 -4.55 4.53 0.37
CA ASN A 105 -3.15 4.16 0.53
C ASN A 105 -2.93 2.66 0.18
N PRO A 106 -2.16 2.32 -0.86
CA PRO A 106 -1.91 0.94 -1.25
C PRO A 106 -1.13 0.16 -0.19
N LEU A 107 -0.30 0.82 0.63
CA LEU A 107 0.52 0.20 1.66
C LEU A 107 -0.28 -0.20 2.91
N LYS A 108 -1.50 0.33 3.13
CA LYS A 108 -2.40 -0.15 4.19
C LYS A 108 -2.70 -1.64 4.05
N GLN A 109 -2.84 -2.11 2.81
CA GLN A 109 -3.17 -3.51 2.51
C GLN A 109 -1.99 -4.45 2.80
N MET A 110 -0.76 -3.95 2.73
CA MET A 110 0.44 -4.71 3.11
C MET A 110 0.63 -4.82 4.64
N LYS A 111 0.23 -3.81 5.41
CA LYS A 111 0.33 -3.84 6.89
C LYS A 111 -0.76 -4.71 7.54
N ASP A 112 -1.90 -4.93 6.88
CA ASP A 112 -3.02 -5.72 7.42
C ASP A 112 -3.63 -6.66 6.35
N PRO A 113 -3.01 -7.84 6.14
CA PRO A 113 -3.48 -8.81 5.15
C PRO A 113 -4.86 -9.38 5.49
N ASP A 114 -5.23 -9.44 6.77
CA ASP A 114 -6.53 -9.92 7.22
C ASP A 114 -7.64 -8.91 6.88
N ALA A 115 -7.39 -7.61 7.06
CA ALA A 115 -8.30 -6.57 6.62
C ALA A 115 -8.48 -6.55 5.10
N ALA A 116 -7.42 -6.82 4.33
CA ALA A 116 -7.51 -6.94 2.87
C ALA A 116 -8.40 -8.13 2.46
N LEU A 117 -8.22 -9.30 3.09
CA LEU A 117 -9.07 -10.48 2.85
C LEU A 117 -10.54 -10.24 3.24
N ALA A 118 -10.78 -9.50 4.32
CA ALA A 118 -12.14 -9.15 4.74
C ALA A 118 -12.86 -8.26 3.71
N ARG A 119 -12.16 -7.29 3.11
CA ARG A 119 -12.71 -6.45 2.03
C ARG A 119 -13.03 -7.25 0.77
N ILE A 120 -12.17 -8.20 0.39
CA ILE A 120 -12.44 -9.09 -0.75
C ILE A 120 -13.70 -9.92 -0.50
N LYS A 121 -13.85 -10.51 0.68
CA LYS A 121 -15.05 -11.28 1.05
C LYS A 121 -16.32 -10.42 1.07
N GLN A 122 -16.20 -9.15 1.49
CA GLN A 122 -17.33 -8.21 1.43
C GLN A 122 -17.72 -7.88 -0.02
N ALA A 123 -16.74 -7.67 -0.91
CA ALA A 123 -16.99 -7.44 -2.32
C ALA A 123 -17.65 -8.65 -2.99
N GLU A 124 -17.22 -9.87 -2.66
CA GLU A 124 -17.82 -11.13 -3.13
C GLU A 124 -19.28 -11.25 -2.69
N ALA A 125 -19.58 -10.97 -1.42
CA ALA A 125 -20.96 -11.00 -0.91
C ALA A 125 -21.89 -9.96 -1.55
N VAL A 126 -21.35 -8.79 -1.93
CA VAL A 126 -22.11 -7.76 -2.66
C VAL A 126 -22.36 -8.20 -4.11
N TYR A 127 -21.35 -8.78 -4.75
CA TYR A 127 -21.47 -9.33 -6.11
C TYR A 127 -22.52 -10.45 -6.18
N ASP A 128 -22.47 -11.40 -5.24
CA ASP A 128 -23.41 -12.53 -5.19
C ASP A 128 -24.86 -12.06 -5.01
N ARG A 129 -25.11 -11.06 -4.16
CA ARG A 129 -26.44 -10.48 -4.01
C ARG A 129 -26.92 -9.78 -5.27
N ALA A 130 -26.07 -8.96 -5.89
CA ALA A 130 -26.40 -8.29 -7.14
C ALA A 130 -26.74 -9.31 -8.24
N PHE A 131 -25.98 -10.41 -8.31
CA PHE A 131 -26.21 -11.49 -9.25
C PHE A 131 -27.53 -12.24 -8.98
N GLU A 132 -27.82 -12.58 -7.72
CA GLU A 132 -29.10 -13.18 -7.34
C GLU A 132 -30.30 -12.30 -7.71
N ASP A 133 -30.20 -11.00 -7.47
CA ASP A 133 -31.29 -10.06 -7.75
C ASP A 133 -31.54 -9.94 -9.26
N VAL A 134 -30.47 -9.90 -10.07
CA VAL A 134 -30.58 -9.95 -11.54
C VAL A 134 -31.24 -11.24 -12.02
N MET A 135 -30.88 -12.39 -11.43
CA MET A 135 -31.49 -13.67 -11.81
C MET A 135 -32.96 -13.76 -11.39
N LYS A 136 -33.34 -13.24 -10.22
CA LYS A 136 -34.74 -13.15 -9.77
C LYS A 136 -35.57 -12.28 -10.71
N ASP A 137 -35.00 -11.17 -11.18
CA ASP A 137 -35.69 -10.29 -12.12
C ASP A 137 -35.79 -10.92 -13.52
N PHE A 138 -34.79 -11.68 -13.96
CA PHE A 138 -34.87 -12.48 -15.20
C PHE A 138 -35.98 -13.54 -15.12
N ASP A 139 -36.11 -14.25 -14.00
CA ASP A 139 -37.19 -15.22 -13.78
C ASP A 139 -38.58 -14.56 -13.77
N LYS A 140 -38.71 -13.36 -13.19
CA LYS A 140 -39.97 -12.59 -13.25
C LYS A 140 -40.34 -12.23 -14.69
N ILE A 141 -39.36 -11.80 -15.50
CA ILE A 141 -39.59 -11.47 -16.92
C ILE A 141 -40.02 -12.71 -17.69
N ARG A 142 -39.30 -13.83 -17.54
CA ARG A 142 -39.64 -15.10 -18.18
C ARG A 142 -41.06 -15.55 -17.85
N ARG A 143 -41.46 -15.49 -16.58
CA ARG A 143 -42.80 -15.88 -16.12
C ARG A 143 -43.92 -14.97 -16.63
N ARG A 144 -43.58 -13.73 -17.01
CA ARG A 144 -44.49 -12.75 -17.59
C ARG A 144 -44.63 -12.90 -19.11
N MET A 145 -43.67 -13.57 -19.75
CA MET A 145 -43.67 -13.92 -21.17
C MET A 145 -44.24 -15.32 -21.45
N ASP A 146 -44.35 -16.20 -20.44
CA ASP A 146 -45.08 -17.47 -20.49
C ASP A 146 -46.60 -17.31 -20.23
N LEU A 147 -47.16 -16.13 -20.55
CA LEU A 147 -48.59 -15.80 -20.70
C LEU A 147 -48.84 -15.44 -22.17
#